data_AF-A0AAZ3QD58-F1
#
_entry.id   AF-A0AAZ3QD58-F1
#
_cell.length_a   1.000
_cell.length_b   1.000
_cell.length_c   1.000
_cell.angle_alpha   90.00
_cell.angle_beta   90.00
_cell.angle_gamma   90.00
#
_symmetry.space_group_name_H-M   'P 1'
#
loop_
_entity.id
_entity.type
_entity.pdbx_description
1 polymer ?
#
loop_
_entity_poly.entity_id
_entity_poly.type
_entity_poly.pdbx_seq_one_letter_code
_entity_poly.pdbx_strand_id
1 'polypeptide(L)'
;MMCCISITWCCCIIYRAAIIKMFVNVQVRSRCLKECFTVEITWGNIIDLVITMVVPCSIIITLYMKIFVVARSQARKVFSKEAASVSGVKTAQANKSERKAAKTLSVVVFNYLICWIPFLFSSFFLMSFLSDNVSFIIGLLPLVNSFINPIIYAFFYPWFKVTAKHILTLKLCLTNISLI
;
A
#
# COMPACT_ATOMS: atom_id res chain seq x y z
N MET A 1 -8.45 14.83 -8.19
CA MET A 1 -7.33 13.94 -7.79
C MET A 1 -6.36 14.64 -6.83
N MET A 2 -5.78 15.81 -7.18
CA MET A 2 -4.84 16.52 -6.30
C MET A 2 -5.44 16.99 -4.97
N CYS A 3 -6.67 17.53 -4.98
CA CYS A 3 -7.36 17.92 -3.74
C CYS A 3 -7.59 16.73 -2.80
N CYS A 4 -7.97 15.56 -3.34
CA CYS A 4 -8.13 14.34 -2.54
C CYS A 4 -6.81 13.92 -1.88
N ILE A 5 -5.70 13.97 -2.62
CA ILE A 5 -4.38 13.67 -2.07
C ILE A 5 -4.04 14.64 -0.95
N SER A 6 -4.19 15.96 -1.18
CA SER A 6 -3.89 16.99 -0.17
C SER A 6 -4.74 16.83 1.09
N ILE A 7 -6.05 16.58 0.95
CA ILE A 7 -6.95 16.33 2.09
C ILE A 7 -6.48 15.09 2.86
N THR A 8 -6.16 13.99 2.19
CA THR A 8 -5.65 12.77 2.83
C THR A 8 -4.39 13.06 3.65
N TRP A 9 -3.42 13.79 3.08
CA TRP A 9 -2.21 14.17 3.82
C TRP A 9 -2.50 15.03 5.03
N CYS A 10 -3.36 16.05 4.89
CA CYS A 10 -3.77 16.90 6.00
C CYS A 10 -4.45 16.08 7.11
N CYS A 11 -5.39 15.19 6.76
CA CYS A 11 -6.05 14.30 7.71
C CYS A 11 -5.04 13.38 8.42
N CYS A 12 -4.09 12.78 7.71
CA CYS A 12 -3.06 11.93 8.31
C CYS A 12 -2.16 12.71 9.30
N ILE A 13 -1.76 13.94 8.96
CA ILE A 13 -0.94 14.79 9.82
C ILE A 13 -1.71 15.17 11.09
N ILE A 14 -2.95 15.62 10.95
CA ILE A 14 -3.80 16.01 12.08
C ILE A 14 -4.04 14.82 13.01
N TYR A 15 -4.37 13.66 12.44
CA TYR A 15 -4.60 12.43 13.19
C TYR A 15 -3.35 12.00 13.97
N ARG A 16 -2.17 11.97 13.33
CA ARG A 16 -0.90 11.64 14.00
C ARG A 16 -0.58 12.63 15.12
N ALA A 17 -0.74 13.92 14.89
CA ALA A 17 -0.49 14.96 15.89
C ALA A 17 -1.44 14.83 17.10
N ALA A 18 -2.71 14.49 16.87
CA ALA A 18 -3.69 14.26 17.93
C ALA A 18 -3.34 13.02 18.76
N ILE A 19 -2.95 11.91 18.13
CA ILE A 19 -2.54 10.68 18.83
C ILE A 19 -1.33 10.94 19.72
N ILE A 20 -0.28 11.59 19.18
CA ILE A 20 0.92 11.93 19.94
C ILE A 20 0.58 12.81 21.15
N LYS A 21 -0.28 13.81 20.97
CA LYS A 21 -0.66 14.73 22.04
C LYS A 21 -1.52 14.06 23.13
N MET A 22 -2.39 13.12 22.78
CA MET A 22 -3.37 12.55 23.71
C MET A 22 -2.95 11.24 24.37
N PHE A 23 -2.15 10.42 23.69
CA PHE A 23 -1.89 9.03 24.11
C PHE A 23 -0.41 8.71 24.36
N VAL A 24 0.52 9.54 23.89
CA VAL A 24 1.96 9.32 24.08
C VAL A 24 2.45 10.14 25.27
N ASN A 25 2.68 9.48 26.41
CA ASN A 25 3.51 10.05 27.47
C ASN A 25 4.97 9.82 27.10
N VAL A 26 5.67 10.87 26.66
CA VAL A 26 7.12 10.80 26.40
C VAL A 26 7.84 10.70 27.74
N GLN A 27 8.06 9.47 28.22
CA GLN A 27 8.86 9.25 29.42
C GLN A 27 10.34 9.24 29.03
N VAL A 28 10.95 10.42 28.97
CA VAL A 28 12.38 10.58 28.68
C VAL A 28 13.19 9.92 29.80
N ARG A 29 13.75 8.73 29.57
CA ARG A 29 14.67 8.10 30.52
C ARG A 29 15.98 8.89 30.50
N SER A 30 16.37 9.44 31.64
CA SER A 30 17.46 10.40 31.84
C SER A 30 18.88 9.86 31.65
N ARG A 31 19.09 8.72 30.98
CA ARG A 31 20.43 8.19 30.71
C ARG A 31 20.63 8.01 29.21
N CYS A 32 21.48 8.88 28.66
CA CYS A 32 22.19 8.81 27.37
C CYS A 32 21.64 7.85 26.32
N LEU A 33 21.08 8.42 25.25
CA LEU A 33 21.08 7.87 23.88
C LEU A 33 20.91 6.34 23.78
N LYS A 34 19.66 5.88 23.75
CA LYS A 34 19.19 4.89 22.78
C LYS A 34 17.68 4.68 22.93
N GLU A 35 16.99 4.96 21.82
CA GLU A 35 15.60 4.60 21.55
C GLU A 35 14.52 5.47 22.21
N CYS A 36 13.81 6.23 21.36
CA CYS A 36 12.59 6.93 21.75
C CYS A 36 11.45 5.92 21.66
N PHE A 37 11.10 5.31 22.78
CA PHE A 37 10.00 4.37 22.83
C PHE A 37 8.70 5.11 23.17
N THR A 38 7.74 5.10 22.24
CA THR A 38 6.39 5.59 22.50
C THR A 38 5.66 4.52 23.32
N VAL A 39 5.60 4.73 24.64
CA VAL A 39 4.72 3.94 25.51
C VAL A 39 3.31 4.48 25.32
N GLU A 40 2.63 3.99 24.30
CA GLU A 40 1.20 4.26 24.11
C GLU A 40 0.39 3.35 25.02
N ILE A 41 -0.65 3.92 25.65
CA ILE A 41 -1.63 3.20 26.47
C ILE A 41 -2.39 2.23 25.57
N THR A 42 -2.58 0.98 25.99
CA THR A 42 -3.15 -0.15 25.22
C THR A 42 -4.37 0.19 24.35
N TRP A 43 -5.23 1.12 24.78
CA TRP A 43 -6.40 1.58 24.02
C TRP A 43 -6.06 2.46 22.81
N GLY A 44 -5.07 3.34 22.92
CA GLY A 44 -4.64 4.22 21.83
C GLY A 44 -4.09 3.43 20.64
N ASN A 45 -3.28 2.41 20.92
CA ASN A 45 -2.70 1.56 19.89
C ASN A 45 -3.80 0.75 19.18
N ILE A 46 -4.82 0.24 19.89
CA ILE A 46 -5.94 -0.51 19.28
C ILE A 46 -6.71 0.41 18.32
N ILE A 47 -6.97 1.65 18.73
CA ILE A 47 -7.61 2.65 17.88
C ILE A 47 -6.75 2.94 16.64
N ASP A 48 -5.42 3.07 16.81
CA ASP A 48 -4.51 3.30 15.68
C ASP A 48 -4.48 2.14 14.69
N LEU A 49 -4.48 0.90 15.19
CA LEU A 49 -4.56 -0.31 14.37
C LEU A 49 -5.84 -0.34 13.53
N VAL A 50 -6.98 -0.06 14.17
CA VAL A 50 -8.29 -0.10 13.50
C VAL A 50 -8.37 0.96 12.43
N ILE A 51 -8.01 2.21 12.75
CA ILE A 51 -8.12 3.34 11.83
C ILE A 51 -7.12 3.24 10.68
N THR A 52 -5.85 2.94 10.99
CA THR A 52 -4.76 3.03 10.01
C THR A 52 -4.67 1.80 9.12
N MET A 53 -5.20 0.66 9.57
CA MET A 53 -5.04 -0.61 8.86
C MET A 53 -6.36 -1.30 8.55
N VAL A 54 -7.23 -1.55 9.55
CA VAL A 54 -8.43 -2.36 9.36
C VAL A 54 -9.46 -1.66 8.46
N VAL A 55 -9.73 -0.38 8.71
CA VAL A 55 -10.67 0.42 7.91
C VAL A 55 -10.23 0.52 6.45
N PRO A 56 -9.00 0.98 6.11
CA PRO A 56 -8.59 1.07 4.72
C PRO A 56 -8.54 -0.29 4.03
N CYS A 57 -8.04 -1.35 4.68
CA CYS A 57 -8.04 -2.69 4.09
C CYS A 57 -9.45 -3.20 3.80
N SER A 58 -10.41 -3.00 4.71
CA SER A 58 -11.80 -3.43 4.52
C SER A 58 -12.48 -2.71 3.35
N ILE A 59 -12.25 -1.39 3.25
CA ILE A 59 -12.75 -0.58 2.12
C ILE A 59 -12.15 -1.10 0.81
N ILE A 60 -10.83 -1.29 0.77
CA ILE A 60 -10.11 -1.75 -0.41
C ILE A 60 -10.60 -3.14 -0.85
N ILE A 61 -10.71 -4.09 0.06
CA ILE A 61 -11.20 -5.46 -0.22
C ILE A 61 -12.63 -5.40 -0.76
N THR A 62 -13.51 -4.64 -0.12
CA THR A 62 -14.92 -4.52 -0.54
C THR A 62 -15.04 -3.93 -1.94
N LEU A 63 -14.29 -2.86 -2.23
CA LEU A 63 -14.27 -2.25 -3.56
C LEU A 63 -13.77 -3.24 -4.62
N TYR A 64 -12.69 -3.98 -4.36
CA TYR A 64 -12.19 -4.98 -5.31
C TYR A 64 -13.15 -6.14 -5.51
N MET A 65 -13.80 -6.63 -4.45
CA MET A 65 -14.81 -7.67 -4.58
C MET A 65 -15.98 -7.20 -5.45
N LYS A 66 -16.44 -5.95 -5.29
CA LYS A 66 -17.47 -5.36 -6.14
C LYS A 66 -17.00 -5.25 -7.59
N ILE A 67 -15.78 -4.77 -7.84
CA ILE A 67 -15.19 -4.68 -9.18
C ILE A 67 -15.10 -6.06 -9.83
N PHE A 68 -14.61 -7.07 -9.10
CA PHE A 68 -14.48 -8.44 -9.59
C PHE A 68 -15.85 -9.06 -9.94
N VAL A 69 -16.86 -8.84 -9.09
CA VAL A 69 -18.23 -9.31 -9.35
C VAL A 69 -18.81 -8.65 -10.60
N VAL A 70 -18.63 -7.34 -10.78
CA VAL A 70 -19.06 -6.63 -11.98
C VAL A 70 -18.32 -7.15 -13.20
N ALA A 71 -16.99 -7.26 -13.17
CA ALA A 71 -16.21 -7.79 -14.27
C ALA A 71 -16.62 -9.23 -14.66
N ARG A 72 -16.90 -10.09 -13.67
CA ARG A 72 -17.39 -11.46 -13.90
C ARG A 72 -18.83 -11.45 -14.46
N SER A 73 -19.67 -10.52 -14.02
CA SER A 73 -21.02 -10.34 -14.59
C SER A 73 -20.96 -9.87 -16.05
N GLN A 74 -20.09 -8.92 -16.37
CA GLN A 74 -19.87 -8.44 -17.74
C GLN A 74 -19.33 -9.57 -18.63
N ALA A 75 -18.34 -10.34 -18.16
CA ALA A 75 -17.81 -11.48 -18.90
C ALA A 75 -18.90 -12.54 -19.19
N ARG A 76 -19.72 -12.91 -18.18
CA ARG A 76 -20.83 -13.85 -18.38
C ARG A 76 -21.85 -13.35 -19.41
N LYS A 77 -22.18 -12.05 -19.39
CA LYS A 77 -23.10 -11.44 -20.37
C LYS A 77 -22.53 -11.42 -21.79
N VAL A 78 -21.21 -11.38 -21.95
CA VAL A 78 -20.51 -11.45 -23.25
C VAL A 78 -20.48 -12.89 -23.76
N PHE A 79 -20.16 -13.87 -22.91
CA PHE A 79 -20.18 -15.30 -23.28
C PHE A 79 -21.60 -15.82 -23.56
N SER A 80 -22.64 -15.25 -22.94
CA SER A 80 -24.03 -15.56 -23.27
C SER A 80 -24.53 -14.88 -24.55
N LYS A 81 -23.73 -13.98 -25.17
CA LYS A 81 -24.05 -13.22 -26.37
C LYS A 81 -23.03 -13.48 -27.48
N GLU A 82 -22.71 -14.74 -27.76
CA GLU A 82 -22.02 -15.14 -28.99
C GLU A 82 -22.94 -14.93 -30.21
N ALA A 83 -23.21 -13.67 -30.54
CA ALA A 83 -23.69 -13.17 -31.83
C ALA A 83 -23.65 -11.64 -31.78
N ALA A 84 -22.92 -11.02 -32.72
CA ALA A 84 -22.89 -9.59 -33.02
C ALA A 84 -21.91 -8.67 -32.23
N SER A 85 -20.83 -8.34 -32.95
CA SER A 85 -20.26 -7.00 -33.13
C SER A 85 -18.85 -6.72 -32.58
N VAL A 86 -18.13 -5.93 -33.39
CA VAL A 86 -16.81 -5.31 -33.23
C VAL A 86 -16.60 -4.57 -31.88
N SER A 87 -17.68 -4.36 -31.10
CA SER A 87 -17.62 -3.82 -29.74
C SER A 87 -16.96 -4.75 -28.72
N GLY A 88 -17.01 -6.07 -28.94
CA GLY A 88 -16.49 -7.10 -28.03
C GLY A 88 -14.97 -7.03 -27.80
N VAL A 89 -14.19 -6.64 -28.82
CA VAL A 89 -12.72 -6.57 -28.75
C VAL A 89 -12.25 -5.44 -27.85
N LYS A 90 -12.86 -4.25 -27.95
CA LYS A 90 -12.54 -3.09 -27.08
C LYS A 90 -12.92 -3.36 -25.63
N THR A 91 -14.07 -3.98 -25.37
CA THR A 91 -14.50 -4.39 -24.02
C THR A 91 -13.62 -5.51 -23.46
N ALA A 92 -13.20 -6.48 -24.28
CA ALA A 92 -12.30 -7.55 -23.84
C ALA A 92 -10.89 -7.01 -23.48
N GLN A 93 -10.39 -6.03 -24.25
CA GLN A 93 -9.11 -5.37 -23.96
C GLN A 93 -9.17 -4.50 -22.69
N ALA A 94 -10.25 -3.74 -22.48
CA ALA A 94 -10.49 -2.98 -21.24
C ALA A 94 -10.61 -3.91 -20.01
N ASN A 95 -11.37 -5.01 -20.12
CA ASN A 95 -11.47 -6.01 -19.06
C ASN A 95 -10.11 -6.66 -18.73
N LYS A 96 -9.24 -6.85 -19.74
CA LYS A 96 -7.89 -7.41 -19.56
C LYS A 96 -6.94 -6.43 -18.87
N SER A 97 -7.00 -5.13 -19.18
CA SER A 97 -6.20 -4.10 -18.50
C SER A 97 -6.68 -3.86 -17.06
N GLU A 98 -7.99 -3.82 -16.83
CA GLU A 98 -8.59 -3.72 -15.49
C GLU A 98 -8.23 -4.92 -14.62
N ARG A 99 -8.32 -6.15 -15.15
CA ARG A 99 -7.90 -7.36 -14.41
C ARG A 99 -6.41 -7.34 -14.08
N LYS A 100 -5.58 -6.77 -14.95
CA LYS A 100 -4.14 -6.62 -14.71
C LYS A 100 -3.86 -5.59 -13.60
N ALA A 101 -4.53 -4.44 -13.63
CA ALA A 101 -4.44 -3.44 -12.57
C ALA A 101 -4.92 -4.00 -11.22
N ALA A 102 -6.07 -4.68 -11.21
CA ALA A 102 -6.61 -5.34 -10.02
C ALA A 102 -5.66 -6.42 -9.46
N LYS A 103 -4.99 -7.19 -10.33
CA LYS A 103 -3.96 -8.14 -9.92
C LYS A 103 -2.80 -7.43 -9.22
N THR A 104 -2.29 -6.34 -9.78
CA THR A 104 -1.20 -5.59 -9.14
C THR A 104 -1.63 -5.02 -7.80
N LEU A 105 -2.83 -4.45 -7.72
CA LEU A 105 -3.36 -3.89 -6.48
C LEU A 105 -3.54 -4.97 -5.41
N SER A 106 -3.97 -6.18 -5.80
CA SER A 106 -4.04 -7.33 -4.89
C SER A 106 -2.66 -7.72 -4.34
N VAL A 107 -1.61 -7.70 -5.17
CA VAL A 107 -0.23 -7.98 -4.75
C VAL A 107 0.28 -6.91 -3.78
N VAL A 108 0.02 -5.63 -4.06
CA VAL A 108 0.38 -4.52 -3.16
C VAL A 108 -0.31 -4.66 -1.80
N VAL A 109 -1.61 -4.95 -1.78
CA VAL A 109 -2.37 -5.15 -0.54
C VAL A 109 -1.83 -6.36 0.23
N PHE A 110 -1.57 -7.48 -0.44
CA PHE A 110 -1.01 -8.66 0.21
C PHE A 110 0.38 -8.41 0.82
N ASN A 111 1.25 -7.72 0.10
CA ASN A 111 2.57 -7.32 0.60
C ASN A 111 2.45 -6.40 1.83
N TYR A 112 1.55 -5.43 1.78
CA TYR A 112 1.24 -4.57 2.91
C TYR A 112 0.82 -5.39 4.13
N LEU A 113 -0.10 -6.34 3.99
CA LEU A 113 -0.52 -7.20 5.10
C LEU A 113 0.63 -8.02 5.69
N ILE A 114 1.43 -8.70 4.85
CA ILE A 114 2.56 -9.53 5.32
C ILE A 114 3.59 -8.72 6.09
N CYS A 115 3.88 -7.50 5.66
CA CYS A 115 4.87 -6.66 6.32
C CYS A 115 4.34 -6.01 7.60
N TRP A 116 3.07 -5.59 7.61
CA TRP A 116 2.51 -4.86 8.74
C TRP A 116 1.98 -5.76 9.85
N ILE A 117 1.37 -6.91 9.54
CA ILE A 117 0.77 -7.80 10.56
C ILE A 117 1.80 -8.27 11.62
N PRO A 118 3.00 -8.75 11.25
CA PRO A 118 3.98 -9.21 12.24
C PRO A 118 4.48 -8.06 13.11
N PHE A 119 4.69 -6.88 12.51
CA PHE A 119 5.07 -5.66 13.22
C PHE A 119 4.03 -5.29 14.26
N LEU A 120 2.77 -5.21 13.84
CA LEU A 120 1.67 -4.88 14.73
C LEU A 120 1.59 -5.94 15.85
N PHE A 121 1.48 -7.22 15.50
CA PHE A 121 1.38 -8.29 16.50
C PHE A 121 2.51 -8.27 17.53
N SER A 122 3.75 -8.03 17.08
CA SER A 122 4.92 -7.84 17.94
C SER A 122 4.75 -6.64 18.87
N SER A 123 4.40 -5.47 18.33
CA SER A 123 4.23 -4.23 19.09
C SER A 123 3.09 -4.28 20.10
N PHE A 124 2.03 -5.05 19.85
CA PHE A 124 0.86 -5.14 20.71
C PHE A 124 0.95 -6.22 21.80
N PHE A 125 1.44 -7.41 21.45
CA PHE A 125 1.29 -8.60 22.29
C PHE A 125 2.62 -9.12 22.85
N LEU A 126 3.74 -8.78 22.22
CA LEU A 126 5.03 -9.45 22.47
C LEU A 126 6.16 -8.49 22.86
N MET A 127 5.87 -7.21 23.09
CA MET A 127 6.87 -6.18 23.37
C MET A 127 7.82 -6.54 24.52
N SER A 128 7.34 -7.28 25.52
CA SER A 128 8.13 -7.72 26.68
C SER A 128 8.71 -9.14 26.55
N PHE A 129 8.40 -9.86 25.47
CA PHE A 129 8.73 -11.28 25.30
C PHE A 129 9.72 -11.56 24.16
N LEU A 130 10.00 -10.57 23.30
CA LEU A 130 10.92 -10.72 22.17
C LEU A 130 12.32 -10.22 22.51
N SER A 131 13.33 -10.89 21.95
CA SER A 131 14.71 -10.42 22.02
C SER A 131 14.91 -9.18 21.14
N ASP A 132 15.85 -8.32 21.52
CA ASP A 132 16.13 -7.06 20.82
C ASP A 132 16.37 -7.25 19.31
N ASN A 133 17.08 -8.32 18.93
CA ASN A 133 17.35 -8.66 17.53
C ASN A 133 16.07 -8.98 16.74
N VAL A 134 15.13 -9.71 17.35
CA VAL A 134 13.87 -10.09 16.69
C VAL A 134 12.96 -8.87 16.58
N SER A 135 12.86 -8.07 17.63
CA SER A 135 12.12 -6.80 17.63
C SER A 135 12.65 -5.83 16.57
N PHE A 136 13.97 -5.74 16.40
CA PHE A 136 14.60 -4.92 15.37
C PHE A 136 14.24 -5.40 13.96
N ILE A 137 14.37 -6.70 13.67
CA ILE A 137 14.04 -7.28 12.36
C ILE A 137 12.56 -7.05 12.02
N ILE A 138 11.67 -7.27 12.98
CA ILE A 138 10.23 -7.05 12.81
C ILE A 138 9.93 -5.55 12.58
N GLY A 139 10.64 -4.66 13.27
CA GLY A 139 10.58 -3.21 13.06
C GLY A 139 10.98 -2.75 11.66
N LEU A 140 11.78 -3.53 10.94
CA LEU A 140 12.16 -3.23 9.56
C LEU A 140 11.08 -3.61 8.53
N LEU A 141 10.11 -4.47 8.86
CA LEU A 141 9.12 -4.95 7.89
C LEU A 141 8.27 -3.84 7.27
N PRO A 142 7.77 -2.82 8.01
CA PRO A 142 7.05 -1.69 7.40
C PRO A 142 7.90 -0.89 6.39
N LEU A 143 9.22 -0.79 6.63
CA LEU A 143 10.16 -0.16 5.69
C LEU A 143 10.31 -1.01 4.43
N VAL A 144 10.45 -2.32 4.59
CA VAL A 144 10.50 -3.29 3.47
C VAL A 144 9.25 -3.20 2.59
N ASN A 145 8.06 -3.04 3.18
CA ASN A 145 6.83 -2.83 2.41
C ASN A 145 6.92 -1.61 1.48
N SER A 146 7.41 -0.49 1.99
CA SER A 146 7.56 0.74 1.21
C SER A 146 8.56 0.58 0.06
N PHE A 147 9.63 -0.19 0.29
CA PHE A 147 10.64 -0.50 -0.73
C PHE A 147 10.14 -1.45 -1.82
N ILE A 148 9.31 -2.44 -1.47
CA ILE A 148 8.79 -3.43 -2.43
C ILE A 148 7.78 -2.80 -3.39
N ASN A 149 7.09 -1.73 -3.01
CA ASN A 149 6.07 -1.08 -3.85
C ASN A 149 6.61 -0.67 -5.25
N PRO A 150 7.69 0.13 -5.39
CA PRO A 150 8.32 0.40 -6.69
C PRO A 150 8.67 -0.86 -7.50
N ILE A 151 9.13 -1.92 -6.84
CA ILE A 151 9.47 -3.19 -7.48
C ILE A 151 8.22 -3.85 -8.07
N ILE A 152 7.13 -3.93 -7.29
CA ILE A 152 5.84 -4.43 -7.77
C ILE A 152 5.37 -3.62 -8.99
N TYR A 153 5.44 -2.28 -8.95
CA TYR A 153 5.04 -1.47 -10.11
C TYR A 153 5.92 -1.75 -11.34
N ALA A 154 7.23 -1.90 -11.16
CA ALA A 154 8.18 -2.22 -12.23
C ALA A 154 7.96 -3.58 -12.89
N PHE A 155 7.53 -4.60 -12.14
CA PHE A 155 7.26 -5.91 -12.70
C PHE A 155 5.87 -6.01 -13.34
N PHE A 156 4.86 -5.39 -12.73
CA PHE A 156 3.46 -5.61 -13.13
C PHE A 156 2.90 -4.56 -14.10
N TYR A 157 3.44 -3.34 -14.16
CA TYR A 157 3.04 -2.31 -15.14
C TYR A 157 4.05 -2.22 -16.29
N PRO A 158 3.69 -2.64 -17.53
CA PRO A 158 4.61 -2.62 -18.67
C PRO A 158 5.15 -1.24 -19.00
N TRP A 159 4.31 -0.20 -18.88
CA TRP A 159 4.71 1.17 -19.15
C TRP A 159 5.68 1.69 -18.09
N PHE A 160 5.44 1.38 -16.81
CA PHE A 160 6.36 1.70 -15.71
C PHE A 160 7.70 0.98 -15.88
N LYS A 161 7.70 -0.26 -16.36
CA LYS A 161 8.93 -1.02 -16.66
C LYS A 161 9.79 -0.32 -17.71
N VAL A 162 9.17 0.20 -18.76
CA VAL A 162 9.86 0.96 -19.83
C VAL A 162 10.44 2.25 -19.26
N THR A 163 9.65 3.02 -18.51
CA THR A 163 10.11 4.27 -17.87
C THR A 163 11.22 4.01 -16.85
N ALA A 164 11.08 3.01 -15.99
CA ALA A 164 12.10 2.62 -15.01
C ALA A 164 13.40 2.20 -15.70
N LYS A 165 13.32 1.46 -16.81
CA LYS A 165 14.49 1.11 -17.62
C LYS A 165 15.16 2.37 -18.20
N HIS A 166 14.40 3.34 -18.70
CA HIS A 166 14.96 4.60 -19.19
C HIS A 166 15.65 5.43 -18.10
N ILE A 167 15.06 5.48 -16.89
CA ILE A 167 15.66 6.12 -15.72
C ILE A 167 16.96 5.40 -15.31
N LEU A 168 16.92 4.08 -15.16
CA LEU A 168 18.07 3.24 -14.76
C LEU A 168 19.21 3.26 -15.79
N THR A 169 18.88 3.32 -17.08
CA THR A 169 19.88 3.39 -18.17
C THR A 169 20.31 4.83 -18.49
N LEU A 170 19.82 5.84 -17.75
CA LEU A 170 20.07 7.27 -17.96
C LEU A 170 19.81 7.75 -19.40
N LYS A 171 19.05 6.98 -20.20
CA LYS A 171 18.75 7.28 -21.60
C LYS A 171 17.78 8.45 -21.79
N LEU A 172 17.20 8.97 -20.71
CA LEU A 172 16.37 10.18 -20.71
C LEU A 172 17.17 11.43 -21.16
N CYS A 173 18.49 11.45 -20.99
CA CYS A 173 19.31 12.60 -21.39
C CYS A 173 19.67 12.60 -22.88
N LEU A 174 19.69 11.45 -23.56
CA LEU A 174 20.22 11.34 -24.93
C LEU A 174 19.20 11.65 -26.03
N THR A 175 17.90 11.71 -25.72
CA THR A 175 16.87 12.00 -26.72
C THR A 175 16.60 13.50 -26.90
N ASN A 176 17.04 14.34 -25.95
CA ASN A 176 16.93 15.80 -26.04
C ASN A 176 18.22 16.48 -26.54
N ILE A 177 19.35 15.76 -26.65
CA ILE A 177 20.61 16.33 -27.19
C ILE A 177 20.74 16.05 -28.70
N SER A 178 20.04 15.06 -29.24
CA SER A 178 20.00 14.77 -30.69
C SER A 178 18.92 15.55 -31.46
N LEU A 179 18.25 16.50 -30.80
CA LEU A 179 17.16 17.32 -31.33
C LEU A 179 17.33 18.83 -31.04
N ILE A 180 18.53 19.25 -30.62
CA ILE A 180 19.00 20.65 -30.57
C ILE A 180 20.20 20.75 -31.50
#